data_AF-A0A2M8EPB4-F1
#
_entry.id   AF-A0A2M8EPB4-F1
#
_cell.length_a   1.000
_cell.length_b   1.000
_cell.length_c   1.000
_cell.angle_alpha   90.00
_cell.angle_beta   90.00
_cell.angle_gamma   90.00
#
_symmetry.space_group_name_H-M   'P 1'
#
loop_
_entity.id
_entity.type
_entity.pdbx_description
1 polymer ?
#
loop_
_entity_poly.entity_id
_entity_poly.type
_entity_poly.pdbx_seq_one_letter_code
_entity_poly.pdbx_strand_id
1 'polypeptide(L)'
;MRKGEADRMPKHDIESMARKSLEGMIESDSLFTEGHYALHPLTKLIAAGGERIVLNSVARGGRERDIVVKVPYHLLKRSVTHTESEIDWALYLEKIARESRERLEILKSYFGSHVAKEKLLVGEVPISQEVANEIFQTARGASAAVTVGHIYPKSVISVQERIPAEVLSDSDDFGYNYIEKRFDKDAYRRANQMLLDESIPFDQDFFASTIKRNTKELLEVALIDEELRNLLSEFVRTAINFTNQTQELLDLAGKHNAVFWKEDKNWNYKLFDVMAGSQSSKFLGELDAFVESDGVAELDAMNAINYARTMHGMARALGIKERLSFVGFLSKKKTWSEMSDDLHLDTKRALARRGVEVEKSLQEARLADDSKTPVDLN
;
A
#
# COMPACT_ATOMS: atom_id res chain seq x y z
N MET A 1 28.25 45.29 -38.66
CA MET A 1 28.48 44.12 -37.78
C MET A 1 28.11 42.88 -38.57
N ARG A 2 29.00 41.90 -38.64
CA ARG A 2 28.93 40.75 -39.56
C ARG A 2 28.17 39.57 -38.93
N LYS A 3 27.40 38.87 -39.78
CA LYS A 3 26.92 37.49 -39.59
C LYS A 3 28.11 36.53 -39.66
N GLY A 4 28.14 35.51 -38.79
CA GLY A 4 29.00 34.33 -38.94
C GLY A 4 29.42 33.75 -37.59
N GLU A 5 29.55 32.42 -37.55
CA GLU A 5 30.14 31.60 -36.47
C GLU A 5 29.19 31.13 -35.35
N ALA A 6 28.16 30.38 -35.77
CA ALA A 6 27.66 29.26 -34.97
C ALA A 6 28.21 27.97 -35.61
N ASP A 7 29.39 27.53 -35.15
CA ASP A 7 29.77 26.11 -35.13
C ASP A 7 31.13 25.94 -34.44
N ARG A 8 31.24 24.86 -33.65
CA ARG A 8 32.42 24.28 -32.96
C ARG A 8 32.65 24.71 -31.51
N MET A 9 32.12 23.91 -30.59
CA MET A 9 32.79 23.59 -29.33
C MET A 9 33.12 22.08 -29.26
N PRO A 10 34.26 21.69 -28.67
CA PRO A 10 34.81 20.33 -28.78
C PRO A 10 34.09 19.37 -27.83
N LYS A 11 33.81 18.15 -28.31
CA LYS A 11 33.19 17.03 -27.57
C LYS A 11 33.96 16.53 -26.34
N HIS A 12 35.04 17.19 -25.91
CA HIS A 12 35.93 16.67 -24.86
C HIS A 12 35.80 17.31 -23.47
N ASP A 13 34.87 18.24 -23.24
CA ASP A 13 34.71 18.91 -21.93
C ASP A 13 33.45 18.52 -21.13
N ILE A 14 32.58 17.64 -21.66
CA ILE A 14 31.41 17.14 -20.91
C ILE A 14 31.78 15.90 -20.07
N GLU A 15 32.67 15.04 -20.55
CA GLU A 15 33.15 13.86 -19.80
C GLU A 15 34.10 14.25 -18.65
N SER A 16 34.82 15.36 -18.77
CA SER A 16 35.70 15.89 -17.71
C SER A 16 34.92 16.44 -16.51
N MET A 17 33.78 17.09 -16.78
CA MET A 17 32.86 17.56 -15.73
C MET A 17 32.12 16.39 -15.04
N ALA A 18 31.78 15.34 -15.79
CA ALA A 18 31.16 14.13 -15.23
C ALA A 18 32.13 13.31 -14.33
N ARG A 19 33.44 13.32 -14.62
CA ARG A 19 34.43 12.57 -13.82
C ARG A 19 34.82 13.26 -12.52
N LYS A 20 34.81 14.60 -12.47
CA LYS A 20 35.12 15.36 -11.24
C LYS A 20 33.97 15.41 -10.22
N SER A 21 32.75 15.05 -10.59
CA SER A 21 31.64 14.83 -9.64
C SER A 21 31.64 13.45 -8.97
N LEU A 22 32.49 12.51 -9.43
CA LEU A 22 32.49 11.12 -8.93
C LEU A 22 33.52 10.85 -7.82
N GLU A 23 34.47 11.75 -7.58
CA GLU A 23 35.55 11.54 -6.58
C GLU A 23 35.33 12.31 -5.25
N GLY A 24 34.16 12.95 -5.06
CA GLY A 24 33.86 13.79 -3.90
C GLY A 24 32.68 13.38 -3.01
N MET A 25 32.12 12.17 -3.15
CA MET A 25 30.94 11.72 -2.38
C MET A 25 31.30 10.83 -1.18
N ILE A 26 32.25 11.28 -0.36
CA ILE A 26 32.43 10.83 1.02
C ILE A 26 32.41 12.09 1.87
N GLU A 27 31.23 12.45 2.35
CA GLU A 27 30.98 12.91 3.72
C GLU A 27 29.48 13.27 3.83
N SER A 28 28.98 13.04 5.04
CA SER A 28 27.61 13.15 5.53
C SER A 28 26.70 14.21 4.86
N ASP A 29 25.41 13.85 4.70
CA ASP A 29 24.25 14.71 4.35
C ASP A 29 23.82 14.93 2.88
N SER A 30 24.38 14.22 1.89
CA SER A 30 24.07 14.44 0.46
C SER A 30 23.15 13.41 -0.23
N LEU A 31 22.22 12.75 0.47
CA LEU A 31 21.24 11.82 -0.15
C LEU A 31 20.08 12.51 -0.92
N PHE A 32 20.20 13.80 -1.19
CA PHE A 32 19.14 14.64 -1.76
C PHE A 32 19.72 15.65 -2.75
N THR A 33 19.98 15.22 -3.99
CA THR A 33 20.02 16.15 -5.13
C THR A 33 19.40 15.46 -6.35
N GLU A 34 18.66 16.25 -7.12
CA GLU A 34 17.83 15.84 -8.25
C GLU A 34 18.63 15.03 -9.29
N GLY A 35 18.13 13.83 -9.63
CA GLY A 35 18.70 12.99 -10.67
C GLY A 35 18.03 11.62 -10.71
N HIS A 36 17.76 11.10 -11.90
CA HIS A 36 17.19 9.78 -12.14
C HIS A 36 17.95 8.69 -11.36
N TYR A 37 17.28 8.03 -10.41
CA TYR A 37 17.86 6.91 -9.68
C TYR A 37 17.60 5.60 -10.42
N ALA A 38 18.67 4.87 -10.75
CA ALA A 38 18.58 3.43 -10.93
C ALA A 38 18.65 2.79 -9.53
N LEU A 39 17.70 1.91 -9.19
CA LEU A 39 17.82 1.10 -7.98
C LEU A 39 19.10 0.27 -8.08
N HIS A 40 19.89 0.25 -7.01
CA HIS A 40 21.19 -0.42 -7.02
C HIS A 40 21.00 -1.95 -7.14
N PRO A 41 21.85 -2.70 -7.86
CA PRO A 41 21.80 -4.17 -7.94
C PRO A 41 21.99 -4.93 -6.60
N LEU A 42 22.03 -4.22 -5.46
CA LEU A 42 22.14 -4.77 -4.11
C LEU A 42 20.78 -4.81 -3.39
N THR A 43 19.67 -4.69 -4.13
CA THR A 43 18.33 -4.83 -3.55
C THR A 43 17.86 -6.28 -3.58
N LYS A 44 17.46 -6.84 -2.44
CA LYS A 44 16.92 -8.20 -2.34
C LYS A 44 15.41 -8.18 -2.24
N LEU A 45 14.71 -8.98 -3.05
CA LEU A 45 13.26 -9.16 -2.90
C LEU A 45 12.95 -9.79 -1.55
N ILE A 46 12.09 -9.14 -0.76
CA ILE A 46 11.64 -9.65 0.55
C ILE A 46 10.15 -9.96 0.59
N ALA A 47 9.34 -9.29 -0.24
CA ALA A 47 7.94 -9.63 -0.44
C ALA A 47 7.47 -9.22 -1.83
N ALA A 48 6.62 -10.06 -2.43
CA ALA A 48 5.86 -9.76 -3.64
C ALA A 48 4.41 -10.22 -3.41
N GLY A 49 3.45 -9.31 -3.59
CA GLY A 49 2.03 -9.60 -3.39
C GLY A 49 1.23 -8.34 -3.09
N GLY A 50 -0.07 -8.37 -3.39
CA GLY A 50 -0.90 -7.16 -3.33
C GLY A 50 -0.59 -6.21 -4.50
N GLU A 51 -0.41 -4.92 -4.21
CA GLU A 51 -0.14 -3.89 -5.23
C GLU A 51 1.34 -3.52 -5.39
N ARG A 52 2.25 -4.13 -4.61
CA ARG A 52 3.65 -3.68 -4.51
C ARG A 52 4.66 -4.84 -4.48
N ILE A 53 5.85 -4.55 -5.01
CA ILE A 53 7.09 -5.30 -4.79
C ILE A 53 7.85 -4.60 -3.67
N VAL A 54 8.30 -5.35 -2.67
CA VAL A 54 9.09 -4.81 -1.56
C VAL A 54 10.50 -5.41 -1.60
N LEU A 55 11.48 -4.53 -1.69
CA LEU A 55 12.90 -4.85 -1.75
C LEU A 55 13.60 -4.31 -0.50
N ASN A 56 14.56 -5.08 0.00
CA ASN A 56 15.48 -4.64 1.04
C ASN A 56 16.72 -4.02 0.40
N SER A 57 17.21 -2.89 0.91
CA SER A 57 18.45 -2.27 0.44
C SER A 57 19.64 -2.84 1.21
N VAL A 58 20.53 -3.58 0.54
CA VAL A 58 21.82 -3.97 1.13
C VAL A 58 22.82 -2.84 0.91
N ALA A 59 23.48 -2.35 1.96
CA ALA A 59 24.57 -1.39 1.83
C ALA A 59 25.80 -2.04 1.18
N ARG A 60 26.66 -1.23 0.55
CA ARG A 60 28.04 -1.66 0.22
C ARG A 60 28.73 -2.14 1.51
N GLY A 61 29.18 -3.39 1.53
CA GLY A 61 29.77 -4.03 2.71
C GLY A 61 28.86 -5.03 3.45
N GLY A 62 27.70 -5.38 2.89
CA GLY A 62 26.90 -6.53 3.37
C GLY A 62 26.03 -6.26 4.59
N ARG A 63 25.96 -5.02 5.09
CA ARG A 63 25.00 -4.63 6.14
C ARG A 63 23.72 -4.15 5.48
N GLU A 64 22.58 -4.70 5.89
CA GLU A 64 21.27 -4.19 5.47
C GLU A 64 21.09 -2.76 5.98
N ARG A 65 20.51 -1.89 5.16
CA ARG A 65 20.08 -0.56 5.61
C ARG A 65 18.71 -0.68 6.26
N ASP A 66 18.40 0.20 7.20
CA ASP A 66 17.06 0.29 7.85
C ASP A 66 16.02 0.96 6.94
N ILE A 67 16.01 0.60 5.66
CA ILE A 67 15.05 1.09 4.68
C ILE A 67 14.53 -0.07 3.84
N VAL A 68 13.27 0.05 3.43
CA VAL A 68 12.63 -0.77 2.42
C VAL A 68 12.32 0.07 1.19
N VAL A 69 12.44 -0.55 0.04
CA VAL A 69 12.07 0.04 -1.25
C VAL A 69 10.78 -0.63 -1.69
N LYS A 70 9.75 0.16 -2.01
CA LYS A 70 8.47 -0.32 -2.50
C LYS A 70 8.25 0.17 -3.93
N VAL A 71 7.87 -0.73 -4.82
CA VAL A 71 7.58 -0.44 -6.23
C VAL A 71 6.17 -0.91 -6.55
N PRO A 72 5.24 -0.04 -7.01
CA PRO A 72 3.90 -0.44 -7.39
C PRO A 72 3.94 -1.41 -8.59
N TYR A 73 3.45 -2.63 -8.37
CA TYR A 73 3.48 -3.70 -9.36
C TYR A 73 2.69 -3.34 -10.61
N HIS A 74 1.55 -2.66 -10.47
CA HIS A 74 0.72 -2.26 -11.61
C HIS A 74 1.41 -1.21 -12.51
N LEU A 75 2.18 -0.27 -11.93
CA LEU A 75 2.96 0.70 -12.71
C LEU A 75 4.14 0.03 -13.38
N LEU A 76 4.81 -0.90 -12.68
CA LEU A 76 5.88 -1.69 -13.25
C LEU A 76 5.38 -2.54 -14.43
N LYS A 77 4.27 -3.25 -14.24
CA LYS A 77 3.59 -4.04 -15.28
C LYS A 77 3.25 -3.19 -16.49
N ARG A 78 2.66 -2.01 -16.26
CA ARG A 78 2.30 -1.06 -17.32
C ARG A 78 3.55 -0.53 -18.03
N SER A 79 4.62 -0.16 -17.31
CA SER A 79 5.87 0.30 -17.93
C SER A 79 6.52 -0.76 -18.83
N VAL A 80 6.38 -2.04 -18.50
CA VAL A 80 6.94 -3.16 -19.28
C VAL A 80 6.08 -3.47 -20.51
N THR A 81 4.77 -3.26 -20.43
CA THR A 81 3.82 -3.64 -21.50
C THR A 81 3.38 -2.50 -22.40
N HIS A 82 3.68 -1.25 -22.01
CA HIS A 82 3.26 -0.02 -22.68
C HIS A 82 3.84 0.16 -24.09
N THR A 83 3.06 0.85 -24.93
CA THR A 83 3.40 1.21 -26.33
C THR A 83 3.38 2.72 -26.56
N GLU A 84 3.06 3.51 -25.52
CA GLU A 84 3.06 4.98 -25.52
C GLU A 84 4.50 5.53 -25.60
N SER A 85 4.65 6.81 -25.95
CA SER A 85 5.96 7.45 -25.99
C SER A 85 6.61 7.48 -24.60
N GLU A 86 7.94 7.32 -24.52
CA GLU A 86 8.67 7.37 -23.24
C GLU A 86 8.43 8.68 -22.46
N ILE A 87 8.20 9.78 -23.18
CA ILE A 87 7.95 11.10 -22.61
C ILE A 87 6.59 11.12 -21.89
N ASP A 88 5.54 10.60 -22.52
CA ASP A 88 4.19 10.59 -21.94
C ASP A 88 4.14 9.72 -20.69
N TRP A 89 4.85 8.58 -20.71
CA TRP A 89 4.95 7.69 -19.56
C TRP A 89 5.69 8.34 -18.38
N ALA A 90 6.82 9.00 -18.64
CA ALA A 90 7.58 9.70 -17.61
C ALA A 90 6.74 10.83 -16.96
N LEU A 91 6.03 11.62 -17.76
CA LEU A 91 5.13 12.67 -17.25
C LEU A 91 3.98 12.09 -16.42
N TYR A 92 3.42 10.95 -16.84
CA TYR A 92 2.40 10.24 -16.09
C TYR A 92 2.91 9.75 -14.73
N LEU A 93 4.11 9.16 -14.69
CA LEU A 93 4.74 8.72 -13.43
C LEU A 93 5.03 9.89 -12.49
N GLU A 94 5.54 11.01 -13.01
CA GLU A 94 5.79 12.22 -12.20
C GLU A 94 4.49 12.79 -11.64
N LYS A 95 3.40 12.76 -12.41
CA LYS A 95 2.08 13.14 -11.91
C LYS A 95 1.67 12.25 -10.73
N ILE A 96 1.77 10.92 -10.85
CA ILE A 96 1.42 10.00 -9.76
C ILE A 96 2.32 10.22 -8.53
N ALA A 97 3.62 10.38 -8.74
CA ALA A 97 4.57 10.61 -7.65
C ALA A 97 4.23 11.92 -6.91
N ARG A 98 3.89 12.99 -7.64
CA ARG A 98 3.45 14.26 -7.04
C ARG A 98 2.17 14.09 -6.24
N GLU A 99 1.11 13.50 -6.81
CA GLU A 99 -0.14 13.22 -6.10
C GLU A 99 0.09 12.37 -4.85
N SER A 100 0.98 11.37 -4.93
CA SER A 100 1.32 10.52 -3.78
C SER A 100 2.06 11.29 -2.67
N ARG A 101 2.96 12.23 -3.04
CA ARG A 101 3.63 13.10 -2.06
C ARG A 101 2.63 14.04 -1.38
N GLU A 102 1.73 14.65 -2.14
CA GLU A 102 0.67 15.51 -1.60
C GLU A 102 -0.20 14.76 -0.60
N ARG A 103 -0.64 13.54 -0.96
CA ARG A 103 -1.42 12.67 -0.06
C ARG A 103 -0.65 12.28 1.20
N LEU A 104 0.65 12.00 1.09
CA LEU A 104 1.50 11.69 2.24
C LEU A 104 1.63 12.90 3.19
N GLU A 105 1.76 14.11 2.66
CA GLU A 105 1.83 15.33 3.48
C GLU A 105 0.49 15.63 4.17
N ILE A 106 -0.63 15.40 3.48
CA ILE A 106 -1.96 15.44 4.11
C ILE A 106 -2.02 14.40 5.23
N LEU A 107 -1.64 13.14 4.99
CA LEU A 107 -1.66 12.11 6.04
C LEU A 107 -0.82 12.53 7.26
N LYS A 108 0.39 13.06 7.04
CA LYS A 108 1.26 13.59 8.11
C LYS A 108 0.65 14.77 8.84
N SER A 109 -0.19 15.60 8.21
CA SER A 109 -0.84 16.70 8.92
C SER A 109 -1.87 16.24 9.95
N TYR A 110 -2.40 15.01 9.83
CA TYR A 110 -3.33 14.42 10.79
C TYR A 110 -2.62 13.55 11.83
N PHE A 111 -1.70 12.69 11.40
CA PHE A 111 -1.07 11.69 12.25
C PHE A 111 0.35 12.08 12.72
N GLY A 112 0.86 13.22 12.28
CA GLY A 112 2.16 13.76 12.71
C GLY A 112 3.31 12.76 12.54
N SER A 113 4.07 12.57 13.62
CA SER A 113 5.22 11.66 13.67
C SER A 113 4.86 10.18 13.63
N HIS A 114 3.58 9.81 13.72
CA HIS A 114 3.15 8.41 13.62
C HIS A 114 3.23 7.88 12.18
N VAL A 115 3.28 8.74 11.17
CA VAL A 115 3.51 8.29 9.79
C VAL A 115 4.98 7.93 9.60
N ALA A 116 5.26 6.76 9.01
CA ALA A 116 6.62 6.35 8.68
C ALA A 116 7.28 7.35 7.71
N LYS A 117 8.58 7.59 7.89
CA LYS A 117 9.32 8.45 6.98
C LYS A 117 9.44 7.77 5.63
N GLU A 118 8.93 8.43 4.61
CA GLU A 118 8.89 7.92 3.25
C GLU A 118 9.28 9.01 2.25
N LYS A 119 10.03 8.61 1.21
CA LYS A 119 10.33 9.43 0.03
C LYS A 119 9.82 8.75 -1.22
N LEU A 120 9.21 9.54 -2.10
CA LEU A 120 8.67 9.08 -3.39
C LEU A 120 9.45 9.72 -4.54
N LEU A 121 9.97 8.89 -5.43
CA LEU A 121 10.74 9.30 -6.60
C LEU A 121 10.31 8.53 -7.85
N VAL A 122 10.55 9.08 -9.02
CA VAL A 122 10.44 8.35 -10.29
C VAL A 122 11.83 7.87 -10.67
N GLY A 123 11.95 6.57 -10.94
CA GLY A 123 13.25 5.98 -11.22
C GLY A 123 13.15 4.67 -11.98
N GLU A 124 14.32 4.21 -12.41
CA GLU A 124 14.48 2.96 -13.13
C GLU A 124 14.63 1.80 -12.14
N VAL A 125 13.82 0.78 -12.33
CA VAL A 125 13.79 -0.40 -11.48
C VAL A 125 14.49 -1.54 -12.23
N PRO A 126 15.70 -1.99 -11.83
CA PRO A 126 16.31 -3.16 -12.44
C PRO A 126 15.45 -4.37 -12.10
N ILE A 127 14.96 -5.03 -13.14
CA ILE A 127 14.27 -6.30 -12.99
C ILE A 127 15.06 -7.40 -13.69
N SER A 128 15.06 -8.60 -13.11
CA SER A 128 15.66 -9.75 -13.77
C SER A 128 14.82 -10.18 -14.97
N GLN A 129 15.42 -10.96 -15.87
CA GLN A 129 14.72 -11.47 -17.05
C GLN A 129 13.54 -12.37 -16.65
N GLU A 130 13.66 -13.11 -15.55
CA GLU A 130 12.60 -13.95 -15.00
C GLU A 130 11.39 -13.10 -14.58
N VAL A 131 11.61 -12.04 -13.81
CA VAL A 131 10.55 -11.11 -13.37
C VAL A 131 9.89 -10.42 -14.57
N ALA A 132 10.69 -10.00 -15.56
CA ALA A 132 10.16 -9.43 -16.80
C ALA A 132 9.25 -10.41 -17.56
N ASN A 133 9.71 -11.64 -17.74
CA ASN A 133 8.96 -12.69 -18.43
C ASN A 133 7.64 -13.01 -17.72
N GLU A 134 7.63 -13.08 -16.40
CA GLU A 134 6.42 -13.28 -15.61
C GLU A 134 5.42 -12.14 -15.84
N ILE A 135 5.86 -10.88 -15.72
CA ILE A 135 5.03 -9.71 -15.99
C ILE A 135 4.42 -9.75 -17.40
N PHE A 136 5.20 -10.12 -18.42
CA PHE A 136 4.72 -10.25 -19.80
C PHE A 136 3.71 -11.39 -19.97
N GLN A 137 3.92 -12.55 -19.35
CA GLN A 137 3.00 -13.68 -19.41
C GLN A 137 1.66 -13.34 -18.77
N THR A 138 1.66 -12.71 -17.58
CA THR A 138 0.46 -12.26 -16.88
C THR A 138 -0.25 -11.10 -17.61
N ALA A 139 0.47 -10.33 -18.42
CA ALA A 139 -0.11 -9.19 -19.13
C ALA A 139 -0.70 -9.54 -20.51
N ARG A 140 -0.08 -10.45 -21.26
CA ARG A 140 -0.41 -10.69 -22.68
C ARG A 140 -1.00 -12.07 -22.97
N GLY A 141 -1.06 -12.96 -21.98
CA GLY A 141 -1.42 -14.36 -22.20
C GLY A 141 -0.27 -15.09 -22.89
N ALA A 142 0.09 -16.27 -22.39
CA ALA A 142 1.30 -17.00 -22.77
C ALA A 142 1.48 -17.13 -24.30
N SER A 143 2.50 -16.48 -24.88
CA SER A 143 3.05 -16.91 -26.18
C SER A 143 4.42 -16.36 -26.60
N ALA A 144 4.99 -15.32 -25.96
CA ALA A 144 6.31 -14.84 -26.35
C ALA A 144 7.26 -14.75 -25.15
N ALA A 145 8.28 -15.61 -25.14
CA ALA A 145 9.47 -15.35 -24.34
C ALA A 145 10.10 -14.07 -24.91
N VAL A 146 10.00 -12.96 -24.19
CA VAL A 146 10.59 -11.70 -24.64
C VAL A 146 12.03 -11.73 -24.20
N THR A 147 12.97 -12.00 -25.12
CA THR A 147 14.40 -11.81 -24.84
C THR A 147 14.68 -10.31 -24.87
N VAL A 148 14.46 -9.65 -23.73
CA VAL A 148 14.89 -8.27 -23.55
C VAL A 148 16.29 -8.33 -22.93
N GLY A 149 17.15 -7.34 -23.17
CA GLY A 149 18.33 -7.17 -22.33
C GLY A 149 17.93 -6.85 -20.87
N HIS A 150 18.86 -6.28 -20.09
CA HIS A 150 18.46 -5.67 -18.81
C HIS A 150 17.32 -4.67 -19.04
N ILE A 151 16.14 -4.94 -18.47
CA ILE A 151 15.00 -4.02 -18.52
C ILE A 151 15.07 -3.14 -17.28
N TYR A 152 15.05 -1.84 -17.53
CA TYR A 152 15.01 -0.79 -16.52
C TYR A 152 13.68 -0.03 -16.64
N PRO A 153 12.51 -0.68 -16.43
CA PRO A 153 11.25 0.03 -16.47
C PRO A 153 11.25 1.21 -15.48
N LYS A 154 10.75 2.35 -15.94
CA LYS A 154 10.52 3.49 -15.07
C LYS A 154 9.26 3.25 -14.25
N SER A 155 9.34 3.52 -12.97
CA SER A 155 8.20 3.42 -12.05
C SER A 155 8.29 4.48 -10.96
N VAL A 156 7.23 4.59 -10.17
CA VAL A 156 7.28 5.29 -8.88
C VAL A 156 7.94 4.36 -7.88
N ILE A 157 8.90 4.87 -7.13
CA ILE A 157 9.67 4.15 -6.13
C ILE A 157 9.46 4.88 -4.81
N SER A 158 9.02 4.12 -3.81
CA SER A 158 8.91 4.56 -2.43
C SER A 158 10.11 4.02 -1.65
N VAL A 159 10.81 4.88 -0.93
CA VAL A 159 11.88 4.51 0.00
C VAL A 159 11.40 4.87 1.38
N GLN A 160 11.20 3.87 2.22
CA GLN A 160 10.59 4.01 3.54
C GLN A 160 11.50 3.43 4.62
N GLU A 161 11.46 4.00 5.81
CA GLU A 161 12.05 3.41 7.01
C GLU A 161 11.52 1.99 7.24
N ARG A 162 12.43 1.06 7.59
CA ARG A 162 12.04 -0.32 7.89
C ARG A 162 11.31 -0.39 9.23
N ILE A 163 10.31 -1.27 9.33
CA ILE A 163 9.73 -1.63 10.63
C ILE A 163 10.81 -2.30 11.48
N PRO A 164 11.15 -1.77 12.66
CA PRO A 164 12.13 -2.40 13.54
C PRO A 164 11.70 -3.83 13.89
N ALA A 165 12.66 -4.76 14.02
CA ALA A 165 12.36 -6.18 14.23
C ALA A 165 11.68 -6.42 15.58
N GLU A 166 12.09 -5.67 16.60
CA GLU A 166 11.51 -5.61 17.94
C GLU A 166 10.05 -5.17 17.91
N VAL A 167 9.69 -4.26 17.01
CA VAL A 167 8.30 -3.87 16.79
C VAL A 167 7.55 -5.03 16.16
N LEU A 168 8.10 -5.74 15.17
CA LEU A 168 7.42 -6.86 14.52
C LEU A 168 7.15 -8.05 15.46
N SER A 169 8.00 -8.30 16.47
CA SER A 169 7.83 -9.41 17.41
C SER A 169 6.80 -9.14 18.51
N ASP A 170 6.75 -7.91 19.01
CA ASP A 170 5.98 -7.53 20.21
C ASP A 170 4.85 -6.53 19.91
N SER A 171 4.40 -6.44 18.64
CA SER A 171 3.33 -5.52 18.25
C SER A 171 2.00 -6.16 17.90
N ASP A 172 0.98 -5.35 18.13
CA ASP A 172 -0.39 -5.62 17.71
C ASP A 172 -0.72 -4.80 16.45
N ASP A 173 -1.23 -5.49 15.44
CA ASP A 173 -1.63 -4.90 14.16
C ASP A 173 -3.10 -4.48 14.20
N PHE A 174 -3.35 -3.22 13.88
CA PHE A 174 -4.70 -2.68 13.74
C PHE A 174 -5.18 -2.83 12.30
N GLY A 175 -6.28 -3.56 12.11
CA GLY A 175 -6.95 -3.58 10.82
C GLY A 175 -8.29 -4.31 10.80
N TYR A 176 -8.93 -4.26 9.64
CA TYR A 176 -10.22 -4.90 9.42
C TYR A 176 -10.07 -6.28 8.80
N ASN A 177 -11.09 -7.12 8.98
CA ASN A 177 -11.19 -8.41 8.34
C ASN A 177 -12.28 -8.39 7.27
N TYR A 178 -12.19 -9.26 6.28
CA TYR A 178 -13.25 -9.44 5.28
C TYR A 178 -14.29 -10.40 5.84
N ILE A 179 -15.30 -9.88 6.54
CA ILE A 179 -16.33 -10.72 7.16
C ILE A 179 -17.11 -11.54 6.13
N GLU A 180 -17.15 -11.09 4.87
CA GLU A 180 -17.75 -11.79 3.74
C GLU A 180 -17.15 -13.20 3.52
N LYS A 181 -15.89 -13.42 3.90
CA LYS A 181 -15.23 -14.73 3.79
C LYS A 181 -15.74 -15.75 4.80
N ARG A 182 -16.18 -15.29 5.95
CA ARG A 182 -16.39 -16.14 7.14
C ARG A 182 -17.85 -16.26 7.52
N PHE A 183 -18.61 -15.19 7.29
CA PHE A 183 -19.96 -15.08 7.81
C PHE A 183 -20.95 -15.62 6.78
N ASP A 184 -22.04 -16.18 7.28
CA ASP A 184 -23.22 -16.39 6.47
C ASP A 184 -23.94 -15.06 6.21
N LYS A 185 -25.00 -15.14 5.42
CA LYS A 185 -25.79 -14.01 4.98
C LYS A 185 -26.43 -13.24 6.14
N ASP A 186 -26.87 -13.94 7.19
CA ASP A 186 -27.59 -13.34 8.31
C ASP A 186 -26.63 -12.66 9.28
N ALA A 187 -25.50 -13.29 9.60
CA ALA A 187 -24.43 -12.67 10.37
C ALA A 187 -23.85 -11.46 9.63
N TYR A 188 -23.73 -11.52 8.30
CA TYR A 188 -23.30 -10.39 7.48
C TYR A 188 -24.29 -9.22 7.55
N ARG A 189 -25.59 -9.48 7.40
CA ARG A 189 -26.65 -8.46 7.54
C ARG A 189 -26.66 -7.85 8.94
N ARG A 190 -26.53 -8.67 9.98
CA ARG A 190 -26.44 -8.22 11.37
C ARG A 190 -25.26 -7.28 11.57
N ALA A 191 -24.07 -7.61 11.02
CA ALA A 191 -22.89 -6.75 11.11
C ALA A 191 -23.12 -5.40 10.43
N ASN A 192 -23.74 -5.39 9.24
CA ASN A 192 -24.10 -4.14 8.57
C ASN A 192 -25.03 -3.27 9.39
N GLN A 193 -26.15 -3.83 9.85
CA GLN A 193 -27.11 -3.09 10.67
C GLN A 193 -26.45 -2.54 11.93
N MET A 194 -25.74 -3.38 12.69
CA MET A 194 -25.15 -2.96 13.96
C MET A 194 -24.02 -1.93 13.83
N LEU A 195 -23.19 -2.04 12.79
CA LEU A 195 -21.97 -1.23 12.65
C LEU A 195 -22.16 0.00 11.77
N LEU A 196 -23.16 -0.01 10.89
CA LEU A 196 -23.42 1.07 9.93
C LEU A 196 -24.72 1.85 10.23
N ASP A 197 -25.59 1.32 11.09
CA ASP A 197 -26.77 2.03 11.61
C ASP A 197 -26.64 2.25 13.13
N GLU A 198 -26.47 3.51 13.51
CA GLU A 198 -26.28 3.91 14.90
C GLU A 198 -27.51 3.67 15.78
N SER A 199 -28.71 3.54 15.18
CA SER A 199 -29.94 3.26 15.92
C SER A 199 -30.00 1.82 16.46
N ILE A 200 -29.19 0.92 15.90
CA ILE A 200 -29.14 -0.48 16.31
C ILE A 200 -28.24 -0.61 17.56
N PRO A 201 -28.67 -1.34 18.61
CA PRO A 201 -27.84 -1.57 19.79
C PRO A 201 -26.49 -2.22 19.46
N PHE A 202 -25.43 -1.78 20.14
CA PHE A 202 -24.08 -2.32 19.94
C PHE A 202 -23.91 -3.61 20.74
N ASP A 203 -23.49 -4.68 20.06
CA ASP A 203 -23.01 -5.91 20.68
C ASP A 203 -21.49 -5.99 20.48
N GLN A 204 -20.75 -5.77 21.57
CA GLN A 204 -19.29 -5.75 21.55
C GLN A 204 -18.69 -7.12 21.27
N ASP A 205 -19.28 -8.20 21.78
CA ASP A 205 -18.78 -9.56 21.57
C ASP A 205 -18.97 -9.98 20.12
N PHE A 206 -20.11 -9.62 19.53
CA PHE A 206 -20.33 -9.83 18.10
C PHE A 206 -19.36 -8.98 17.28
N PHE A 207 -19.14 -7.69 17.61
CA PHE A 207 -18.15 -6.86 16.92
C PHE A 207 -16.74 -7.46 16.99
N ALA A 208 -16.31 -7.95 18.16
CA ALA A 208 -15.00 -8.59 18.33
C ALA A 208 -14.81 -9.80 17.39
N SER A 209 -15.90 -10.48 17.00
CA SER A 209 -15.86 -11.58 16.01
C SER A 209 -15.73 -11.12 14.55
N THR A 210 -16.01 -9.83 14.26
CA THR A 210 -15.96 -9.25 12.91
C THR A 210 -14.57 -8.70 12.53
N ILE A 211 -13.72 -8.40 13.51
CA ILE A 211 -12.40 -7.78 13.29
C ILE A 211 -11.27 -8.80 13.22
N LYS A 212 -10.07 -8.35 12.85
CA LYS A 212 -8.86 -9.18 12.90
C LYS A 212 -8.54 -9.57 14.34
N ARG A 213 -7.91 -10.74 14.52
CA ARG A 213 -7.49 -11.25 15.82
C ARG A 213 -6.64 -10.24 16.60
N ASN A 214 -5.57 -9.71 15.99
CA ASN A 214 -4.68 -8.77 16.66
C ASN A 214 -5.40 -7.47 17.03
N THR A 215 -6.35 -7.01 16.22
CA THR A 215 -7.17 -5.84 16.52
C THR A 215 -8.16 -6.10 17.65
N LYS A 216 -8.68 -7.32 17.76
CA LYS A 216 -9.47 -7.77 18.91
C LYS A 216 -8.61 -7.78 20.17
N GLU A 217 -7.42 -8.38 20.13
CA GLU A 217 -6.49 -8.43 21.27
C GLU A 217 -6.13 -7.00 21.72
N LEU A 218 -5.83 -6.10 20.78
CA LEU A 218 -5.60 -4.68 21.06
C LEU A 218 -6.79 -4.01 21.74
N LEU A 219 -8.02 -4.26 21.27
CA LEU A 219 -9.24 -3.74 21.91
C LEU A 219 -9.41 -4.30 23.33
N GLU A 220 -9.22 -5.60 23.53
CA GLU A 220 -9.33 -6.23 24.85
C GLU A 220 -8.34 -5.64 25.86
N VAL A 221 -7.09 -5.38 25.44
CA VAL A 221 -6.10 -4.69 26.27
C VAL A 221 -6.50 -3.24 26.52
N ALA A 222 -6.99 -2.52 25.49
CA ALA A 222 -7.43 -1.13 25.62
C ALA A 222 -8.62 -0.96 26.58
N LEU A 223 -9.40 -2.00 26.87
CA LEU A 223 -10.49 -1.92 27.84
C LEU A 223 -10.00 -1.91 29.29
N ILE A 224 -8.77 -2.34 29.55
CA ILE A 224 -8.16 -2.42 30.88
C ILE A 224 -6.94 -1.50 31.06
N ASP A 225 -6.23 -1.17 29.97
CA ASP A 225 -5.10 -0.24 29.95
C ASP A 225 -5.58 1.13 29.45
N GLU A 226 -5.64 2.10 30.37
CA GLU A 226 -6.13 3.45 30.07
C GLU A 226 -5.24 4.21 29.08
N GLU A 227 -3.94 3.99 29.10
CA GLU A 227 -3.01 4.64 28.18
C GLU A 227 -3.25 4.16 26.76
N LEU A 228 -3.34 2.83 26.56
CA LEU A 228 -3.67 2.26 25.27
C LEU A 228 -5.07 2.69 24.81
N ARG A 229 -6.06 2.72 25.72
CA ARG A 229 -7.41 3.19 25.41
C ARG A 229 -7.40 4.59 24.82
N ASN A 230 -6.63 5.49 25.42
CA ASN A 230 -6.53 6.87 24.99
C ASN A 230 -5.84 6.97 23.63
N LEU A 231 -4.72 6.27 23.44
CA LEU A 231 -3.98 6.24 22.18
C LEU A 231 -4.82 5.66 21.04
N LEU A 232 -5.50 4.54 21.29
CA LEU A 232 -6.37 3.90 20.31
C LEU A 232 -7.60 4.77 19.98
N SER A 233 -8.13 5.48 20.99
CA SER A 233 -9.23 6.42 20.79
C SER A 233 -8.80 7.62 19.95
N GLU A 234 -7.60 8.15 20.19
CA GLU A 234 -7.01 9.20 19.38
C GLU A 234 -6.84 8.75 17.94
N PHE A 235 -6.20 7.60 17.72
CA PHE A 235 -6.02 7.02 16.39
C PHE A 235 -7.35 6.88 15.63
N VAL A 236 -8.38 6.30 16.26
CA VAL A 236 -9.70 6.10 15.63
C VAL A 236 -10.38 7.44 15.32
N ARG A 237 -10.35 8.42 16.24
CA ARG A 237 -10.89 9.77 15.99
C ARG A 237 -10.18 10.46 14.83
N THR A 238 -8.86 10.41 14.82
CA THR A 238 -8.03 11.01 13.77
C THR A 238 -8.28 10.34 12.42
N ALA A 239 -8.41 9.01 12.37
CA ALA A 239 -8.75 8.28 11.15
C ALA A 239 -10.14 8.62 10.61
N ILE A 240 -11.15 8.74 11.48
CA ILE A 240 -12.49 9.19 11.11
C ILE A 240 -12.46 10.63 10.57
N ASN A 241 -11.76 11.54 11.25
CA ASN A 241 -11.63 12.93 10.84
C ASN A 241 -10.90 13.08 9.51
N PHE A 242 -9.78 12.37 9.34
CA PHE A 242 -9.05 12.29 8.07
C PHE A 242 -10.01 11.88 6.96
N THR A 243 -10.68 10.74 7.11
CA THR A 243 -11.59 10.21 6.09
C THR A 243 -12.72 11.18 5.76
N ASN A 244 -13.34 11.80 6.78
CA ASN A 244 -14.42 12.75 6.55
C ASN A 244 -13.96 14.00 5.79
N GLN A 245 -12.74 14.49 6.05
CA GLN A 245 -12.24 15.73 5.46
C GLN A 245 -11.60 15.52 4.08
N THR A 246 -10.89 14.41 3.88
CA THR A 246 -10.16 14.13 2.64
C THR A 246 -10.93 13.24 1.67
N GLN A 247 -11.98 12.56 2.16
CA GLN A 247 -12.69 11.49 1.47
C GLN A 247 -11.82 10.25 1.17
N GLU A 248 -10.62 10.17 1.78
CA GLU A 248 -9.70 9.05 1.61
C GLU A 248 -9.76 8.06 2.77
N LEU A 249 -9.53 6.79 2.47
CA LEU A 249 -9.50 5.72 3.47
C LEU A 249 -8.06 5.33 3.80
N LEU A 250 -7.84 4.90 5.04
CA LEU A 250 -6.58 4.23 5.39
C LEU A 250 -6.63 2.77 4.91
N ASP A 251 -5.59 2.31 4.22
CA ASP A 251 -5.42 0.89 3.93
C ASP A 251 -5.08 0.12 5.21
N LEU A 252 -6.05 -0.63 5.72
CA LEU A 252 -5.92 -1.45 6.93
C LEU A 252 -6.27 -2.94 6.64
N ALA A 253 -6.37 -3.33 5.37
CA ALA A 253 -6.60 -4.72 4.98
C ALA A 253 -5.34 -5.58 5.14
N GLY A 254 -4.16 -4.97 4.99
CA GLY A 254 -2.85 -5.60 5.06
C GLY A 254 -2.40 -6.00 6.46
N LYS A 255 -1.17 -6.52 6.56
CA LYS A 255 -0.48 -6.74 7.83
C LYS A 255 0.52 -5.62 8.07
N HIS A 256 0.63 -5.18 9.32
CA HIS A 256 1.59 -4.17 9.77
C HIS A 256 1.44 -2.81 9.09
N ASN A 257 0.21 -2.49 8.65
CA ASN A 257 -0.06 -1.17 8.08
C ASN A 257 -0.15 -0.13 9.20
N ALA A 258 -0.81 -0.47 10.30
CA ALA A 258 -0.93 0.33 11.52
C ALA A 258 -0.56 -0.53 12.73
N VAL A 259 0.59 -0.23 13.34
CA VAL A 259 1.21 -1.09 14.35
C VAL A 259 1.22 -0.38 15.68
N PHE A 260 0.78 -1.05 16.74
CA PHE A 260 0.80 -0.57 18.12
C PHE A 260 1.79 -1.41 18.93
N TRP A 261 2.63 -0.76 19.73
CA TRP A 261 3.58 -1.44 20.61
C TRP A 261 3.88 -0.61 21.85
N LYS A 262 4.55 -1.22 22.82
CA LYS A 262 4.98 -0.55 24.05
C LYS A 262 6.49 -0.28 24.00
N GLU A 263 6.88 0.98 24.10
CA GLU A 263 8.27 1.44 24.13
C GLU A 263 8.52 2.15 25.46
N ASP A 264 9.52 1.72 26.22
CA ASP A 264 9.85 2.30 27.54
C ASP A 264 8.64 2.44 28.49
N LYS A 265 7.74 1.46 28.44
CA LYS A 265 6.45 1.39 29.17
C LYS A 265 5.35 2.34 28.68
N ASN A 266 5.57 3.08 27.60
CA ASN A 266 4.53 3.90 26.99
C ASN A 266 4.01 3.25 25.72
N TRP A 267 2.71 3.35 25.48
CA TRP A 267 2.12 2.87 24.23
C TRP A 267 2.42 3.85 23.09
N ASN A 268 2.74 3.30 21.93
CA ASN A 268 2.99 4.06 20.71
C ASN A 268 2.35 3.35 19.51
N TYR A 269 2.19 4.08 18.41
CA TYR A 269 1.78 3.51 17.13
C TYR A 269 2.50 4.14 15.94
N LYS A 270 2.55 3.38 14.84
CA LYS A 270 3.16 3.81 13.59
C LYS A 270 2.34 3.33 12.41
N LEU A 271 2.27 4.17 11.40
CA LEU A 271 1.61 3.92 10.12
C LEU A 271 2.67 3.71 9.06
N PHE A 272 2.92 2.45 8.72
CA PHE A 272 3.95 2.07 7.73
C PHE A 272 3.38 1.94 6.33
N ASP A 273 2.14 1.51 6.15
CA ASP A 273 1.59 1.37 4.80
C ASP A 273 0.08 1.58 4.73
N VAL A 274 -0.35 2.77 5.16
CA VAL A 274 -1.78 3.10 5.25
C VAL A 274 -2.32 3.93 4.09
N MET A 275 -1.46 4.31 3.13
CA MET A 275 -1.95 5.05 1.96
C MET A 275 -2.59 4.08 0.97
N ALA A 276 -3.92 4.10 0.90
CA ALA A 276 -4.66 3.35 -0.11
C ALA A 276 -4.30 3.83 -1.53
N GLY A 277 -4.44 2.96 -2.53
CA GLY A 277 -4.25 3.31 -3.94
C GLY A 277 -5.12 4.51 -4.37
N SER A 278 -4.70 5.24 -5.42
CA SER A 278 -5.41 6.44 -5.89
C SER A 278 -6.85 6.16 -6.34
N GLN A 279 -7.16 4.93 -6.76
CA GLN A 279 -8.52 4.48 -7.10
C GLN A 279 -9.40 4.39 -5.84
N SER A 280 -8.90 3.78 -4.77
CA SER A 280 -9.62 3.60 -3.50
C SER A 280 -9.88 4.94 -2.77
N SER A 281 -9.12 5.99 -3.10
CA SER A 281 -9.19 7.32 -2.46
C SER A 281 -10.36 8.20 -2.92
N LYS A 282 -11.03 7.88 -4.05
CA LYS A 282 -12.18 8.65 -4.57
C LYS A 282 -13.55 7.99 -4.29
N PHE A 283 -13.53 6.91 -3.54
CA PHE A 283 -14.61 5.93 -3.46
C PHE A 283 -15.91 6.45 -2.81
N LEU A 284 -15.83 7.43 -1.90
CA LEU A 284 -16.99 7.88 -1.11
C LEU A 284 -18.04 8.67 -1.90
N GLY A 285 -17.65 9.32 -2.99
CA GLY A 285 -18.56 10.08 -3.86
C GLY A 285 -19.25 9.24 -4.94
N GLU A 286 -18.73 8.04 -5.23
CA GLU A 286 -19.09 7.24 -6.42
C GLU A 286 -19.61 5.83 -6.08
N LEU A 287 -19.84 5.54 -4.79
CA LEU A 287 -20.25 4.22 -4.29
C LEU A 287 -21.50 3.67 -4.99
N ASP A 288 -22.43 4.56 -5.36
CA ASP A 288 -23.65 4.22 -6.10
C ASP A 288 -23.37 3.77 -7.55
N ALA A 289 -22.35 4.32 -8.20
CA ALA A 289 -21.94 3.94 -9.56
C ALA A 289 -21.10 2.66 -9.56
N PHE A 290 -20.47 2.34 -8.43
CA PHE A 290 -19.52 1.24 -8.29
C PHE A 290 -20.18 -0.13 -8.16
N VAL A 291 -21.36 -0.20 -7.53
CA VAL A 291 -22.18 -1.43 -7.44
C VAL A 291 -22.59 -1.96 -8.82
N GLU A 292 -22.42 -1.16 -9.88
CA GLU A 292 -22.75 -1.52 -11.26
C GLU A 292 -21.52 -1.86 -12.16
N SER A 293 -20.28 -1.89 -11.65
CA SER A 293 -19.06 -2.02 -12.48
C SER A 293 -18.11 -3.18 -12.10
N ASP A 294 -17.25 -3.56 -13.06
CA ASP A 294 -16.32 -4.71 -13.06
C ASP A 294 -15.51 -4.93 -11.76
N GLY A 295 -15.24 -6.19 -11.40
CA GLY A 295 -14.74 -6.65 -10.09
C GLY A 295 -13.46 -6.07 -9.47
N VAL A 296 -12.75 -5.13 -10.11
CA VAL A 296 -11.79 -4.25 -9.40
C VAL A 296 -12.54 -3.28 -8.49
N ALA A 297 -13.71 -2.84 -8.95
CA ALA A 297 -14.61 -1.97 -8.21
C ALA A 297 -15.13 -2.61 -6.91
N GLU A 298 -15.44 -3.91 -6.98
CA GLU A 298 -15.97 -4.68 -5.86
C GLU A 298 -15.01 -4.74 -4.67
N LEU A 299 -13.70 -4.91 -4.90
CA LEU A 299 -12.74 -5.04 -3.81
C LEU A 299 -12.51 -3.70 -3.08
N ASP A 300 -12.39 -2.61 -3.82
CA ASP A 300 -12.31 -1.27 -3.23
C ASP A 300 -13.56 -0.98 -2.39
N ALA A 301 -14.73 -1.42 -2.86
CA ALA A 301 -15.97 -1.36 -2.10
C ALA A 301 -15.94 -2.18 -0.82
N MET A 302 -15.44 -3.41 -0.89
CA MET A 302 -15.27 -4.24 0.29
C MET A 302 -14.29 -3.62 1.30
N ASN A 303 -13.19 -3.04 0.83
CA ASN A 303 -12.21 -2.37 1.67
C ASN A 303 -12.85 -1.20 2.41
N ALA A 304 -13.61 -0.37 1.69
CA ALA A 304 -14.29 0.77 2.27
C ALA A 304 -15.38 0.38 3.28
N ILE A 305 -16.19 -0.62 2.96
CA ILE A 305 -17.25 -1.06 3.86
C ILE A 305 -16.64 -1.71 5.11
N ASN A 306 -15.63 -2.57 4.97
CA ASN A 306 -14.95 -3.15 6.13
C ASN A 306 -14.18 -2.11 6.95
N TYR A 307 -13.55 -1.12 6.30
CA TYR A 307 -12.99 0.04 6.98
C TYR A 307 -14.05 0.78 7.80
N ALA A 308 -15.22 1.07 7.20
CA ALA A 308 -16.30 1.78 7.88
C ALA A 308 -16.85 0.99 9.08
N ARG A 309 -17.11 -0.31 8.90
CA ARG A 309 -17.53 -1.22 9.98
C ARG A 309 -16.54 -1.22 11.14
N THR A 310 -15.25 -1.33 10.84
CA THR A 310 -14.20 -1.33 11.87
C THR A 310 -14.08 0.01 12.57
N MET A 311 -14.05 1.13 11.84
CA MET A 311 -13.99 2.47 12.46
C MET A 311 -15.20 2.74 13.36
N HIS A 312 -16.40 2.44 12.90
CA HIS A 312 -17.61 2.61 13.71
C HIS A 312 -17.66 1.67 14.90
N GLY A 313 -17.34 0.39 14.71
CA GLY A 313 -17.32 -0.58 15.80
C GLY A 313 -16.30 -0.23 16.88
N MET A 314 -15.08 0.16 16.49
CA MET A 314 -14.07 0.65 17.43
C MET A 314 -14.53 1.93 18.12
N ALA A 315 -15.12 2.87 17.38
CA ALA A 315 -15.63 4.10 17.96
C ALA A 315 -16.74 3.84 18.99
N ARG A 316 -17.65 2.89 18.74
CA ARG A 316 -18.68 2.48 19.71
C ARG A 316 -18.07 1.77 20.92
N ALA A 317 -17.14 0.83 20.71
CA ALA A 317 -16.47 0.10 21.79
C ALA A 317 -15.65 1.02 22.72
N LEU A 318 -15.05 2.08 22.17
CA LEU A 318 -14.23 3.03 22.91
C LEU A 318 -15.00 4.28 23.40
N GLY A 319 -16.32 4.35 23.17
CA GLY A 319 -17.14 5.49 23.60
C GLY A 319 -16.87 6.81 22.85
N ILE A 320 -16.33 6.73 21.64
CA ILE A 320 -16.05 7.85 20.73
C ILE A 320 -17.35 8.29 20.06
N LYS A 321 -17.56 9.60 19.85
CA LYS A 321 -18.80 10.15 19.26
C LYS A 321 -18.70 10.35 17.76
N GLU A 322 -17.49 10.55 17.25
CA GLU A 322 -17.18 10.80 15.85
C GLU A 322 -17.50 9.58 14.99
N ARG A 323 -18.06 9.81 13.80
CA ARG A 323 -18.53 8.77 12.86
C ARG A 323 -18.19 9.17 11.44
N LEU A 324 -18.11 8.19 10.56
CA LEU A 324 -17.92 8.42 9.14
C LEU A 324 -19.22 8.93 8.53
N SER A 325 -19.15 10.13 7.93
CA SER A 325 -20.30 10.88 7.43
C SER A 325 -21.00 10.25 6.22
N PHE A 326 -20.27 9.50 5.39
CA PHE A 326 -20.79 8.90 4.17
C PHE A 326 -21.66 7.66 4.41
N VAL A 327 -21.61 7.06 5.60
CA VAL A 327 -22.43 5.88 5.92
C VAL A 327 -23.93 6.22 5.92
N GLY A 328 -24.28 7.47 6.24
CA GLY A 328 -25.66 7.99 6.13
C GLY A 328 -26.16 8.22 4.70
N PHE A 329 -25.28 8.14 3.70
CA PHE A 329 -25.64 8.20 2.27
C PHE A 329 -26.06 6.83 1.74
N LEU A 330 -25.39 5.77 2.21
CA LEU A 330 -25.61 4.39 1.77
C LEU A 330 -26.92 3.79 2.31
N SER A 331 -27.43 4.28 3.43
CA SER A 331 -28.70 3.83 4.00
C SER A 331 -29.96 4.37 3.29
N LYS A 332 -29.81 5.30 2.33
CA LYS A 332 -30.96 6.05 1.75
C LYS A 332 -31.45 5.58 0.38
N LYS A 333 -30.70 4.76 -0.37
CA LYS A 333 -31.05 4.40 -1.76
C LYS A 333 -31.45 2.93 -1.97
N LYS A 334 -30.97 2.03 -1.11
CA LYS A 334 -31.44 0.65 -0.89
C LYS A 334 -31.26 0.39 0.61
N THR A 335 -32.07 -0.48 1.20
CA THR A 335 -31.77 -0.93 2.56
C THR A 335 -30.43 -1.67 2.53
N TRP A 336 -29.58 -1.50 3.54
CA TRP A 336 -28.32 -2.25 3.64
C TRP A 336 -28.53 -3.76 3.48
N SER A 337 -29.70 -4.30 3.85
CA SER A 337 -30.08 -5.69 3.63
C SER A 337 -30.19 -6.09 2.15
N GLU A 338 -30.62 -5.18 1.27
CA GLU A 338 -30.73 -5.45 -0.17
C GLU A 338 -29.35 -5.39 -0.84
N MET A 339 -28.52 -4.41 -0.51
CA MET A 339 -27.13 -4.33 -1.02
C MET A 339 -26.26 -5.46 -0.46
N SER A 340 -26.50 -5.85 0.78
CA SER A 340 -25.77 -6.90 1.49
C SER A 340 -25.88 -8.25 0.80
N ASP A 341 -27.04 -8.58 0.24
CA ASP A 341 -27.31 -9.87 -0.36
C ASP A 341 -26.56 -10.04 -1.70
N ASP A 342 -26.60 -9.01 -2.55
CA ASP A 342 -25.90 -8.96 -3.83
C ASP A 342 -24.38 -8.88 -3.60
N LEU A 343 -23.93 -7.97 -2.73
CA LEU A 343 -22.51 -7.75 -2.44
C LEU A 343 -21.87 -8.98 -1.79
N HIS A 344 -22.58 -9.71 -0.92
CA HIS A 344 -22.03 -10.91 -0.29
C HIS A 344 -21.71 -12.03 -1.30
N LEU A 345 -22.58 -12.22 -2.30
CA LEU A 345 -22.40 -13.27 -3.31
C LEU A 345 -21.28 -12.90 -4.30
N ASP A 346 -21.26 -11.67 -4.77
CA ASP A 346 -20.25 -11.20 -5.72
C ASP A 346 -18.87 -11.07 -5.06
N THR A 347 -18.82 -10.62 -3.80
CA THR A 347 -17.59 -10.63 -2.99
C THR A 347 -17.01 -12.04 -2.82
N LYS A 348 -17.84 -13.05 -2.53
CA LYS A 348 -17.36 -14.44 -2.42
C LYS A 348 -16.75 -14.92 -3.74
N ARG A 349 -17.33 -14.53 -4.88
CA ARG A 349 -16.80 -14.86 -6.22
C ARG A 349 -15.48 -14.14 -6.49
N ALA A 350 -15.38 -12.84 -6.22
CA ALA A 350 -14.16 -12.06 -6.43
C ALA A 350 -12.98 -12.57 -5.60
N LEU A 351 -13.23 -12.87 -4.32
CA LEU A 351 -12.22 -13.42 -3.43
C LEU A 351 -11.77 -14.83 -3.84
N ALA A 352 -12.69 -15.66 -4.33
CA ALA A 352 -12.34 -16.97 -4.87
C ALA A 352 -11.45 -16.84 -6.12
N ARG A 353 -11.77 -15.92 -7.04
CA ARG A 353 -10.93 -15.65 -8.23
C ARG A 353 -9.51 -15.23 -7.85
N ARG A 354 -9.37 -14.30 -6.90
CA ARG A 354 -8.05 -13.80 -6.47
C ARG A 354 -7.25 -14.80 -5.63
N GLY A 355 -7.93 -15.62 -4.81
CA GLY A 355 -7.28 -16.70 -4.07
C GLY A 355 -6.60 -17.70 -4.99
N VAL A 356 -7.29 -18.08 -6.07
CA VAL A 356 -6.74 -18.95 -7.13
C VAL A 356 -5.53 -18.30 -7.83
N GLU A 357 -5.58 -16.99 -8.12
CA GLU A 357 -4.47 -16.29 -8.75
C GLU A 357 -3.22 -16.17 -7.84
N VAL A 358 -3.41 -15.79 -6.57
CA VAL A 358 -2.29 -15.60 -5.62
C VAL A 358 -1.61 -16.92 -5.25
N GLU A 359 -2.39 -17.98 -5.03
CA GLU A 359 -1.84 -19.30 -4.68
C GLU A 359 -1.04 -19.89 -5.85
N LYS A 360 -1.52 -19.67 -7.08
CA LYS A 360 -0.79 -20.01 -8.30
C LYS A 360 0.55 -19.27 -8.40
N SER A 361 0.56 -17.95 -8.22
CA SER A 361 1.80 -17.15 -8.26
C SER A 361 2.80 -17.54 -7.16
N LEU A 362 2.34 -17.84 -5.94
CA LEU A 362 3.21 -18.27 -4.85
C LEU A 362 3.81 -19.67 -5.07
N GLN A 363 3.02 -20.60 -5.61
CA GLN A 363 3.50 -21.93 -5.95
C GLN A 363 4.55 -21.88 -7.07
N GLU A 364 4.33 -21.04 -8.07
CA GLU A 364 5.26 -20.81 -9.18
C GLU A 364 6.56 -20.13 -8.71
N ALA A 365 6.49 -19.14 -7.82
CA ALA A 365 7.67 -18.48 -7.24
C ALA A 365 8.53 -19.45 -6.40
N ARG A 366 7.92 -20.38 -5.66
CA ARG A 366 8.65 -21.41 -4.89
C ARG A 366 9.36 -22.40 -5.80
N LEU A 367 8.68 -22.86 -6.85
CA LEU A 367 9.28 -23.77 -7.84
C LEU A 367 10.45 -23.12 -8.59
N ALA A 368 10.38 -21.81 -8.84
CA ALA A 368 11.48 -21.06 -9.45
C ALA A 368 12.71 -20.96 -8.51
N ASP A 369 12.51 -20.87 -7.20
CA ASP A 369 13.62 -20.77 -6.24
C ASP A 369 14.27 -22.13 -5.94
N ASP A 370 13.47 -23.20 -5.84
CA ASP A 370 13.96 -24.58 -5.67
C ASP A 370 14.70 -25.12 -6.91
N SER A 371 14.48 -24.52 -8.09
CA SER A 371 15.17 -24.87 -9.34
C SER A 371 16.58 -24.29 -9.47
N LYS A 372 17.02 -23.45 -8.52
CA LYS A 372 18.39 -22.93 -8.49
C LYS A 372 19.32 -23.99 -7.90
N THR A 373 20.09 -24.64 -8.76
CA THR A 373 21.23 -25.46 -8.37
C THR A 373 22.15 -24.65 -7.44
N PRO A 374 22.63 -25.21 -6.31
CA PRO A 374 23.60 -24.52 -5.48
C PRO A 374 24.78 -24.09 -6.35
N VAL A 375 25.05 -22.79 -6.37
CA VAL A 375 26.27 -22.27 -6.99
C VAL A 375 27.42 -22.76 -6.13
N ASP A 376 28.14 -23.77 -6.61
CA ASP A 376 29.38 -24.23 -5.98
C ASP A 376 30.37 -23.06 -6.02
N LEU A 377 30.54 -22.42 -4.86
CA LEU A 377 31.57 -21.40 -4.63
C LEU A 377 32.88 -22.13 -4.32
N ASN A 378 33.54 -22.64 -5.36
CA ASN A 378 34.93 -23.07 -5.30
C ASN A 378 35.84 -22.06 -6.00
#